data_AF-A0A0G1F956-F1
#
_entry.id   AF-A0A0G1F956-F1
#
_cell.length_a   1.000
_cell.length_b   1.000
_cell.length_c   1.000
_cell.angle_alpha   90.00
_cell.angle_beta   90.00
_cell.angle_gamma   90.00
#
_symmetry.space_group_name_H-M   'P 1'
#
loop_
_entity.id
_entity.type
_entity.pdbx_description
1 polymer ?
#
loop_
_entity_poly.entity_id
_entity_poly.type
_entity_poly.pdbx_seq_one_letter_code
_entity_poly.pdbx_strand_id
1 'polypeptide(L)'
;MGRLDIEPSWNYSPKDIFTEPEKRTIEAWAYASFLPEDVAVYLNISVGTASNYGNRIRDKMDRGKGTDRNAKAVTTAALKGWIDPAPFPDQLERKLTKREHSVITQRVIGFTREEVSAELNIPKEEVAEDLEAMQSLIGCDNDYGVIAWVILKGLKNKATTG
;
A
#
# COMPACT_ATOMS: atom_id res chain seq x y z
N MET A 1 -13.65 -6.57 -18.96
CA MET A 1 -12.50 -5.83 -18.39
C MET A 1 -12.79 -5.61 -16.91
N GLY A 2 -12.26 -6.46 -16.04
CA GLY A 2 -12.49 -6.34 -14.59
C GLY A 2 -11.35 -5.56 -13.95
N ARG A 3 -11.68 -4.49 -13.23
CA ARG A 3 -10.86 -4.03 -12.10
C ARG A 3 -10.78 -5.24 -11.15
N LEU A 4 -9.64 -5.52 -10.53
CA LEU A 4 -9.67 -6.49 -9.43
C LEU A 4 -10.55 -5.86 -8.35
N ASP A 5 -11.73 -6.41 -8.14
CA ASP A 5 -12.59 -6.11 -7.00
C ASP A 5 -11.95 -6.74 -5.76
N ILE A 6 -10.82 -6.16 -5.32
CA ILE A 6 -10.21 -6.49 -4.04
C ILE A 6 -11.07 -5.77 -3.01
N GLU A 7 -12.13 -6.43 -2.54
CA GLU A 7 -12.83 -6.02 -1.33
C GLU A 7 -12.06 -6.55 -0.12
N PRO A 8 -11.37 -5.69 0.64
CA PRO A 8 -10.70 -6.15 1.84
C PRO A 8 -11.77 -6.62 2.84
N SER A 9 -11.63 -7.84 3.37
CA SER A 9 -12.64 -8.50 4.23
C SER A 9 -12.85 -7.84 5.60
N TRP A 10 -12.07 -6.83 5.95
CA TRP A 10 -12.28 -6.06 7.18
C TRP A 10 -13.42 -5.07 7.00
N ASN A 11 -14.41 -5.21 7.87
CA ASN A 11 -15.64 -4.43 7.88
C ASN A 11 -15.32 -2.95 8.17
N TYR A 12 -15.26 -2.13 7.11
CA TYR A 12 -15.03 -0.69 7.22
C TYR A 12 -16.32 0.00 7.68
N SER A 13 -16.36 0.49 8.93
CA SER A 13 -17.47 1.34 9.38
C SER A 13 -17.25 2.79 8.89
N PRO A 14 -18.21 3.40 8.15
CA PRO A 14 -18.01 4.62 7.37
C PRO A 14 -18.04 5.92 8.17
N LYS A 15 -17.60 5.93 9.43
CA LYS A 15 -17.28 7.19 10.10
C LYS A 15 -15.84 7.52 9.74
N ASP A 16 -15.63 8.60 9.01
CA ASP A 16 -14.30 9.13 8.67
C ASP A 16 -13.51 9.42 9.97
N ILE A 17 -12.86 8.39 10.52
CA ILE A 17 -12.17 8.45 11.81
C ILE A 17 -10.85 9.22 11.71
N PHE A 18 -10.37 9.50 10.50
CA PHE A 18 -9.10 10.17 10.25
C PHE A 18 -9.27 11.68 10.06
N THR A 19 -8.45 12.44 10.78
CA THR A 19 -8.31 13.89 10.59
C THR A 19 -7.49 14.18 9.33
N GLU A 20 -7.60 15.39 8.77
CA GLU A 20 -6.83 15.77 7.58
C GLU A 20 -5.31 15.56 7.70
N PRO A 21 -4.64 15.92 8.82
CA PRO A 21 -3.21 15.60 8.99
C PRO A 21 -2.90 14.10 8.99
N GLU A 22 -3.83 13.27 9.43
CA GLU A 22 -3.67 11.81 9.43
C GLU A 22 -3.87 11.26 8.00
N LYS A 23 -4.83 11.79 7.24
CA LYS A 23 -5.01 11.45 5.81
C LYS A 23 -3.74 11.76 5.02
N ARG A 24 -3.19 12.97 5.21
CA ARG A 24 -1.92 13.41 4.62
C ARG A 24 -0.71 12.59 5.08
N THR A 25 -0.73 12.08 6.31
CA THR A 25 0.30 11.16 6.81
C THR A 25 0.23 9.80 6.10
N ILE A 26 -0.97 9.26 5.88
CA ILE A 26 -1.14 8.01 5.13
C ILE A 26 -0.72 8.19 3.65
N GLU A 27 -1.05 9.33 3.06
CA GLU A 27 -0.57 9.69 1.72
C GLU A 27 0.96 9.76 1.66
N ALA A 28 1.61 10.37 2.65
CA ALA A 28 3.08 10.42 2.74
C ALA A 28 3.70 9.01 2.78
N TRP A 29 3.06 8.06 3.47
CA TRP A 29 3.51 6.66 3.48
C TRP A 29 3.55 6.02 2.10
N ALA A 30 2.67 6.44 1.19
CA ALA A 30 2.64 5.91 -0.17
C ALA A 30 3.76 6.46 -1.06
N TYR A 31 4.30 7.66 -0.78
CA TYR A 31 5.30 8.29 -1.67
C TYR A 31 6.73 8.24 -1.16
N ALA A 32 6.94 8.49 0.13
CA ALA A 32 8.30 8.62 0.67
C ALA A 32 8.69 7.34 1.41
N SER A 33 8.22 7.20 2.64
CA SER A 33 8.40 6.01 3.44
C SER A 33 7.44 6.02 4.63
N PHE A 34 7.49 4.97 5.46
CA PHE A 34 6.76 4.94 6.73
C PHE A 34 7.52 5.57 7.90
N LEU A 35 8.77 5.98 7.68
CA LEU A 35 9.63 6.55 8.72
C LEU A 35 9.13 7.94 9.10
N PRO A 36 9.00 8.25 10.41
CA PRO A 36 8.54 9.56 10.86
C PRO A 36 9.36 10.74 10.32
N GLU A 37 10.65 10.54 10.06
CA GLU A 37 11.57 11.54 9.50
C GLU A 37 11.15 11.94 8.08
N ASP A 38 10.89 10.96 7.22
CA ASP A 38 10.51 11.22 5.83
C ASP A 38 9.11 11.83 5.75
N VAL A 39 8.18 11.35 6.59
CA VAL A 39 6.84 11.94 6.72
C VAL A 39 6.92 13.39 7.21
N ALA A 40 7.79 13.67 8.18
CA ALA A 40 7.98 15.02 8.70
C ALA A 40 8.49 15.98 7.63
N VAL A 41 9.44 15.54 6.80
CA VAL A 41 9.92 16.29 5.63
C VAL A 41 8.79 16.50 4.64
N TYR A 42 8.07 15.44 4.25
CA TYR A 42 6.98 15.51 3.27
C TYR A 42 5.86 16.47 3.69
N LEU A 43 5.51 16.49 4.98
CA LEU A 43 4.43 17.33 5.52
C LEU A 43 4.91 18.67 6.06
N ASN A 44 6.22 18.93 6.08
CA ASN A 44 6.84 20.09 6.71
C ASN A 44 6.37 20.28 8.18
N ILE A 45 6.50 19.22 8.98
CA ILE A 45 6.15 19.17 10.40
C ILE A 45 7.32 18.61 11.23
N SER A 46 7.20 18.60 12.56
CA SER A 46 8.21 17.94 13.40
C SER A 46 8.11 16.40 13.33
N VAL A 47 9.25 15.72 13.49
CA VAL A 47 9.32 14.24 13.59
C VAL A 47 8.43 13.70 14.72
N GLY A 48 8.35 14.42 15.84
CA GLY A 48 7.46 14.08 16.95
C GLY A 48 5.99 14.15 16.56
N THR A 49 5.60 15.18 15.78
CA THR A 49 4.24 15.31 15.25
C THR A 49 3.91 14.19 14.26
N ALA A 50 4.82 13.89 13.31
CA ALA A 50 4.66 12.79 12.36
C ALA A 50 4.50 11.44 13.07
N SER A 51 5.35 11.18 14.08
CA SER A 51 5.27 9.99 14.93
C SER A 51 3.92 9.87 15.63
N ASN A 52 3.42 10.98 16.20
CA ASN A 52 2.13 11.02 16.89
C ASN A 52 0.97 10.73 15.95
N TYR A 53 0.97 11.28 14.73
CA TYR A 53 -0.04 10.96 13.73
C TYR A 53 0.04 9.48 13.32
N GLY A 54 1.22 8.95 13.07
CA GLY A 54 1.39 7.53 12.74
C GLY A 54 0.87 6.58 13.83
N ASN A 55 1.11 6.90 15.10
CA ASN A 55 0.58 6.12 16.23
C ASN A 55 -0.94 6.20 16.31
N ARG A 56 -1.52 7.40 16.19
CA ARG A 56 -2.99 7.58 16.16
C ARG A 56 -3.64 6.83 15.00
N ILE A 57 -2.99 6.79 13.84
CA ILE A 57 -3.48 6.02 12.70
C ILE A 57 -3.50 4.53 13.03
N ARG A 58 -2.42 3.99 13.58
CA ARG A 58 -2.32 2.57 13.97
C ARG A 58 -3.27 2.17 15.09
N ASP A 59 -3.65 3.11 15.96
CA ASP A 59 -4.65 2.86 17.01
C ASP A 59 -6.08 2.86 16.47
N LYS A 60 -6.33 3.64 15.41
CA LYS A 60 -7.61 3.68 14.69
C LYS A 60 -7.82 2.48 13.77
N MET A 61 -6.74 1.91 13.26
CA MET A 61 -6.79 0.66 12.51
C MET A 61 -6.90 -0.53 13.48
N ASP A 62 -7.88 -1.40 13.25
CA ASP A 62 -8.10 -2.58 14.09
C ASP A 62 -6.82 -3.41 14.25
N ARG A 63 -6.58 -3.91 15.47
CA ARG A 63 -5.46 -4.78 15.84
C ARG A 63 -5.69 -6.24 15.43
N GLY A 64 -6.51 -6.48 14.40
CA GLY A 64 -6.76 -7.82 13.88
C GLY A 64 -5.45 -8.58 13.77
N LYS A 65 -5.40 -9.77 14.40
CA LYS A 65 -4.17 -10.59 14.44
C LYS A 65 -3.63 -10.77 13.04
N GLY A 66 -2.32 -10.59 12.89
CA GLY A 66 -1.62 -10.89 11.66
C GLY A 66 -2.07 -10.04 10.47
N THR A 67 -2.04 -8.71 10.62
CA THR A 67 -2.23 -7.80 9.50
C THR A 67 -1.39 -6.53 9.68
N ASP A 68 -0.79 -6.06 8.60
CA ASP A 68 -0.06 -4.80 8.52
C ASP A 68 -1.07 -3.64 8.55
N ARG A 69 -1.16 -2.98 9.72
CA ARG A 69 -2.03 -1.83 9.95
C ARG A 69 -1.72 -0.65 9.04
N ASN A 70 -0.46 -0.45 8.65
CA ASN A 70 -0.08 0.62 7.73
C ASN A 70 -0.56 0.28 6.31
N ALA A 71 -0.36 -0.96 5.86
CA ALA A 71 -0.88 -1.41 4.56
C ALA A 71 -2.40 -1.25 4.47
N LYS A 72 -3.13 -1.63 5.51
CA LYS A 72 -4.58 -1.41 5.58
C LYS A 72 -4.96 0.07 5.50
N ALA A 73 -4.22 0.93 6.17
CA ALA A 73 -4.47 2.38 6.14
C ALA A 73 -4.26 2.92 4.72
N VAL A 74 -3.19 2.51 4.05
CA VAL A 74 -2.87 2.92 2.67
C VAL A 74 -3.90 2.38 1.67
N THR A 75 -4.28 1.11 1.75
CA THR A 75 -5.38 0.55 0.95
C THR A 75 -6.67 1.34 1.15
N THR A 76 -7.01 1.67 2.41
CA THR A 76 -8.18 2.48 2.74
C THR A 76 -8.09 3.88 2.11
N ALA A 77 -6.96 4.55 2.27
CA ALA A 77 -6.74 5.88 1.71
C ALA A 77 -6.83 5.90 0.19
N ALA A 78 -6.26 4.90 -0.48
CA ALA A 78 -6.36 4.74 -1.93
C ALA A 78 -7.81 4.51 -2.39
N LEU A 79 -8.56 3.62 -1.72
CA LEU A 79 -9.98 3.36 -2.02
C LEU A 79 -10.87 4.59 -1.77
N LYS A 80 -10.52 5.42 -0.79
CA LYS A 80 -11.24 6.65 -0.45
C LYS A 80 -10.80 7.87 -1.26
N GLY A 81 -9.80 7.73 -2.13
CA GLY A 81 -9.29 8.82 -2.96
C GLY A 81 -8.52 9.90 -2.20
N TRP A 82 -7.88 9.55 -1.08
CA TRP A 82 -7.03 10.48 -0.31
C TRP A 82 -5.60 10.57 -0.86
N ILE A 83 -5.22 9.63 -1.72
CA ILE A 83 -3.88 9.57 -2.33
C ILE A 83 -3.99 10.07 -3.76
N ASP A 84 -3.18 11.07 -4.11
CA ASP A 84 -3.07 11.55 -5.49
C ASP A 84 -2.44 10.45 -6.40
N PRO A 85 -3.13 10.00 -7.47
CA PRO A 85 -2.55 9.02 -8.37
C PRO A 85 -1.48 9.58 -9.33
N ALA A 86 -1.29 10.91 -9.41
CA ALA A 86 -0.41 11.54 -10.39
C ALA A 86 1.07 11.13 -10.30
N PRO A 87 1.68 10.92 -9.12
CA PRO A 87 3.08 10.51 -9.02
C PRO A 87 3.38 9.10 -9.55
N PHE A 88 2.35 8.24 -9.65
CA PHE A 88 2.56 6.87 -10.11
C PHE A 88 2.32 6.72 -11.63
N PRO A 89 3.10 5.85 -12.30
CA PRO A 89 2.94 5.61 -13.72
C PRO A 89 1.59 4.94 -14.04
N ASP A 90 1.01 5.28 -15.20
CA ASP A 90 -0.26 4.68 -15.66
C ASP A 90 -0.08 3.26 -16.24
N GLN A 91 1.14 2.90 -16.62
CA GLN A 91 1.47 1.62 -17.26
C GLN A 91 2.83 1.14 -16.77
N LEU A 92 2.96 -0.18 -16.63
CA LEU A 92 4.24 -0.82 -16.34
C LEU A 92 5.03 -1.04 -17.63
N GLU A 93 6.35 -0.95 -17.54
CA GLU A 93 7.27 -1.25 -18.64
C GLU A 93 7.26 -2.74 -19.02
N ARG A 94 6.82 -3.62 -18.10
CA ARG A 94 6.62 -5.04 -18.36
C ARG A 94 5.37 -5.58 -17.67
N LYS A 95 4.96 -6.78 -18.08
CA LYS A 95 3.91 -7.53 -17.40
C LYS A 95 4.44 -8.09 -16.07
N LEU A 96 3.54 -8.19 -15.10
CA LEU A 96 3.80 -8.88 -13.85
C LEU A 96 3.77 -10.39 -14.06
N THR A 97 4.61 -11.10 -13.34
CA THR A 97 4.54 -12.56 -13.25
C THR A 97 3.33 -12.97 -12.41
N LYS A 98 2.94 -14.25 -12.51
CA LYS A 98 1.87 -14.80 -11.66
C LYS A 98 2.22 -14.68 -10.17
N ARG A 99 3.50 -14.85 -9.81
CA ARG A 99 3.98 -14.78 -8.42
C ARG A 99 3.88 -13.35 -7.90
N GLU A 100 4.41 -12.38 -8.64
CA GLU A 100 4.32 -10.96 -8.31
C GLU A 100 2.86 -10.52 -8.13
N HIS A 101 1.98 -10.94 -9.04
CA HIS A 101 0.56 -10.64 -8.93
C HIS A 101 -0.06 -11.21 -7.64
N SER A 102 0.27 -12.44 -7.27
CA SER A 102 -0.19 -13.05 -6.02
C SER A 102 0.36 -12.31 -4.79
N VAL A 103 1.66 -12.01 -4.77
CA VAL A 103 2.32 -11.29 -3.67
C VAL A 103 1.65 -9.93 -3.43
N ILE A 104 1.44 -9.15 -4.49
CA ILE A 104 0.75 -7.86 -4.43
C ILE A 104 -0.65 -8.00 -3.86
N THR A 105 -1.41 -8.94 -4.39
CA THR A 105 -2.82 -9.11 -4.01
C THR A 105 -2.93 -9.36 -2.51
N GLN A 106 -2.03 -10.19 -1.97
CA GLN A 106 -1.94 -10.46 -0.53
C GLN A 106 -1.51 -9.21 0.27
N ARG A 107 -0.56 -8.41 -0.23
CA ARG A 107 -0.17 -7.13 0.40
C ARG A 107 -1.29 -6.10 0.42
N VAL A 108 -2.09 -6.01 -0.64
CA VAL A 108 -3.25 -5.10 -0.72
C VAL A 108 -4.32 -5.47 0.29
N ILE A 109 -4.53 -6.77 0.53
CA ILE A 109 -5.31 -7.26 1.66
C ILE A 109 -4.49 -7.24 2.97
N GLY A 110 -3.53 -6.33 3.11
CA GLY A 110 -2.93 -6.03 4.41
C GLY A 110 -2.15 -7.17 5.08
N PHE A 111 -1.79 -8.24 4.37
CA PHE A 111 -0.91 -9.28 4.92
C PHE A 111 0.52 -8.75 5.06
N THR A 112 1.21 -9.07 6.13
CA THR A 112 2.65 -8.88 6.30
C THR A 112 3.44 -9.73 5.31
N ARG A 113 4.73 -9.44 5.08
CA ARG A 113 5.56 -10.26 4.18
C ARG A 113 5.65 -11.71 4.67
N GLU A 114 5.64 -11.91 5.98
CA GLU A 114 5.61 -13.22 6.65
C GLU A 114 4.34 -14.00 6.33
N GLU A 115 3.18 -13.32 6.36
CA GLU A 115 1.90 -13.94 6.01
C GLU A 115 1.81 -14.26 4.53
N VAL A 116 2.29 -13.36 3.65
CA VAL A 116 2.36 -13.65 2.22
C VAL A 116 3.24 -14.88 1.96
N SER A 117 4.40 -14.94 2.63
CA SER A 117 5.32 -16.09 2.54
C SER A 117 4.63 -17.39 2.97
N ALA A 118 3.92 -17.38 4.09
CA ALA A 118 3.19 -18.54 4.59
C ALA A 118 2.02 -18.94 3.67
N GLU A 119 1.23 -17.97 3.20
CA GLU A 119 0.05 -18.18 2.36
C GLU A 119 0.42 -18.71 0.97
N LEU A 120 1.48 -18.16 0.37
CA LEU A 120 1.93 -18.56 -0.97
C LEU A 120 2.95 -19.71 -0.93
N ASN A 121 3.37 -20.14 0.25
CA ASN A 121 4.38 -21.17 0.47
C ASN A 121 5.70 -20.87 -0.30
N ILE A 122 6.19 -19.64 -0.16
CA ILE A 122 7.46 -19.17 -0.75
C ILE A 122 8.34 -18.51 0.33
N PRO A 123 9.68 -18.47 0.18
CA PRO A 123 10.56 -17.76 1.10
C PRO A 123 10.19 -16.27 1.25
N LYS A 124 10.39 -15.72 2.45
CA LYS A 124 10.14 -14.30 2.73
C LYS A 124 11.03 -13.39 1.88
N GLU A 125 12.23 -13.85 1.56
CA GLU A 125 13.19 -13.17 0.70
C GLU A 125 12.63 -13.05 -0.72
N GLU A 126 11.97 -14.09 -1.25
CA GLU A 126 11.31 -14.02 -2.56
C GLU A 126 10.11 -13.06 -2.56
N VAL A 127 9.37 -12.95 -1.44
CA VAL A 127 8.32 -11.93 -1.27
C VAL A 127 8.92 -10.52 -1.34
N ALA A 128 10.08 -10.31 -0.72
CA ALA A 128 10.78 -9.03 -0.74
C ALA A 128 11.31 -8.69 -2.14
N GLU A 129 11.95 -9.64 -2.81
CA GLU A 129 12.45 -9.49 -4.19
C GLU A 129 11.32 -9.13 -5.16
N ASP A 130 10.18 -9.81 -5.08
CA ASP A 130 9.03 -9.49 -5.92
C ASP A 130 8.56 -8.05 -5.65
N LEU A 131 8.49 -7.60 -4.39
CA LEU A 131 8.06 -6.24 -4.04
C LEU A 131 9.07 -5.17 -4.50
N GLU A 132 10.37 -5.42 -4.36
CA GLU A 132 11.44 -4.55 -4.85
C GLU A 132 11.44 -4.43 -6.37
N ALA A 133 11.15 -5.53 -7.08
CA ALA A 133 10.98 -5.51 -8.52
C ALA A 133 9.80 -4.61 -8.93
N MET A 134 8.69 -4.64 -8.20
CA MET A 134 7.55 -3.76 -8.48
C MET A 134 7.83 -2.31 -8.14
N GLN A 135 8.46 -2.05 -6.99
CA GLN A 135 8.90 -0.74 -6.55
C GLN A 135 9.71 -0.05 -7.65
N SER A 136 10.68 -0.78 -8.21
CA SER A 136 11.50 -0.33 -9.35
C SER A 136 10.65 -0.02 -10.59
N LEU A 137 9.66 -0.87 -10.91
CA LEU A 137 8.79 -0.67 -12.07
C LEU A 137 7.86 0.54 -11.95
N ILE A 138 7.48 0.92 -10.74
CA ILE A 138 6.56 2.05 -10.50
C ILE A 138 7.27 3.32 -10.01
N GLY A 139 8.59 3.26 -9.82
CA GLY A 139 9.39 4.38 -9.34
C GLY A 139 9.06 4.79 -7.91
N CYS A 140 8.82 3.84 -7.01
CA CYS A 140 8.62 4.11 -5.58
C CYS A 140 9.62 3.33 -4.73
N ASP A 141 9.89 3.80 -3.52
CA ASP A 141 10.95 3.24 -2.67
C ASP A 141 10.42 2.32 -1.54
N ASN A 142 9.13 1.96 -1.56
CA ASN A 142 8.52 1.18 -0.47
C ASN A 142 7.28 0.37 -0.88
N ASP A 143 6.94 -0.64 -0.07
CA ASP A 143 5.79 -1.53 -0.27
C ASP A 143 4.43 -0.79 -0.32
N TYR A 144 4.31 0.33 0.41
CA TYR A 144 3.06 1.06 0.52
C TYR A 144 2.75 1.84 -0.77
N GLY A 145 3.76 2.33 -1.46
CA GLY A 145 3.63 2.88 -2.81
C GLY A 145 3.10 1.84 -3.80
N VAL A 146 3.61 0.60 -3.73
CA VAL A 146 3.09 -0.53 -4.53
C VAL A 146 1.62 -0.78 -4.25
N ILE A 147 1.23 -0.84 -2.97
CA ILE A 147 -0.18 -1.04 -2.57
C ILE A 147 -1.07 0.08 -3.10
N ALA A 148 -0.67 1.33 -2.94
CA ALA A 148 -1.41 2.49 -3.41
C ALA A 148 -1.59 2.46 -4.93
N TRP A 149 -0.50 2.21 -5.68
CA TRP A 149 -0.53 2.12 -7.13
C TRP A 149 -1.53 1.08 -7.63
N VAL A 150 -1.52 -0.11 -7.03
CA VAL A 150 -2.39 -1.24 -7.43
C VAL A 150 -3.86 -0.87 -7.29
N ILE A 151 -4.26 -0.21 -6.20
CA ILE A 151 -5.64 0.21 -6.00
C ILE A 151 -6.02 1.34 -6.97
N LEU A 152 -5.15 2.33 -7.13
CA LEU A 152 -5.44 3.54 -7.90
C LEU A 152 -5.47 3.27 -9.41
N LYS A 153 -4.47 2.57 -9.94
CA LYS A 153 -4.30 2.32 -11.39
C LYS A 153 -4.87 0.96 -11.83
N GLY A 154 -5.03 0.04 -10.89
CA GLY A 154 -5.45 -1.34 -11.12
C GLY A 154 -4.31 -2.21 -11.62
N LEU A 155 -4.34 -3.51 -11.29
CA LEU A 155 -3.54 -4.53 -11.97
C LEU A 155 -4.10 -4.73 -13.38
N LYS A 156 -3.84 -3.80 -14.29
CA LYS A 156 -4.18 -3.97 -15.71
C LYS A 156 -3.20 -4.95 -16.31
N ASN A 157 -3.56 -6.23 -16.34
CA ASN A 157 -2.99 -7.19 -17.28
C ASN A 157 -3.32 -6.70 -18.70
N LYS A 158 -2.45 -5.90 -19.32
CA LYS A 158 -2.50 -5.75 -20.78
C LYS A 158 -2.10 -7.09 -21.39
N ALA A 159 -3.09 -7.96 -21.62
CA ALA A 159 -3.01 -8.88 -22.74
C ALA A 159 -3.09 -8.02 -24.01
N THR A 160 -1.94 -7.57 -24.52
CA THR A 160 -1.80 -7.38 -25.96
C THR A 160 -1.93 -8.76 -26.60
N THR A 161 -3.17 -9.17 -26.87
CA THR A 161 -3.45 -9.99 -28.04
C THR A 161 -3.30 -9.05 -29.24
N GLY A 162 -2.18 -9.21 -29.92
CA GLY A 162 -1.86 -8.66 -31.23
C GLY A 162 -0.86 -9.60 -31.85
#